data_AF-S4S3W7-F1
#
_entry.id   AF-S4S3W7-F1
#
_cell.length_a   1.000
_cell.length_b   1.000
_cell.length_c   1.000
_cell.angle_alpha   90.00
_cell.angle_beta   90.00
_cell.angle_gamma   90.00
#
_symmetry.space_group_name_H-M   'P 1'
#
loop_
_entity.id
_entity.type
_entity.pdbx_description
1 polymer ?
#
loop_
_entity_poly.entity_id
_entity_poly.type
_entity_poly.pdbx_seq_one_letter_code
_entity_poly.pdbx_strand_id
1 'polypeptide(L)'
;HICPELKVDLSKIGKQTFEVETFKPLTVEIVDSVEAYAEMLRGIFDFAALKELLSGANHINVRLDAMHGVVGPYVKKIVCEELGSPANSAVNCVPKEDFGGHHPDPNLTYAADLVNAMKGGEYGFGAAFDGDGDRNMVLGKHGFFVNPSDSVAVIAANITSIPYFQKTGVKGLARSMPTSGALDNVAKAMQMQL
;
A
#
# COMPACT_ATOMS: atom_id res chain seq x y z
N HIS A 1 17.10 34.00 10.34
CA HIS A 1 15.88 34.48 11.00
C HIS A 1 14.94 33.30 11.22
N ILE A 2 14.46 33.11 12.44
CA ILE A 2 13.45 32.10 12.81
C ILE A 2 12.19 32.89 13.18
N CYS A 3 11.01 32.48 12.70
CA CYS A 3 9.71 33.11 13.00
C CYS A 3 8.96 32.26 14.04
N PRO A 4 9.26 32.37 15.34
CA PRO A 4 8.70 31.50 16.38
C PRO A 4 7.18 31.66 16.55
N GLU A 5 6.62 32.79 16.12
CA GLU A 5 5.17 33.06 16.18
C GLU A 5 4.38 32.44 15.03
N LEU A 6 5.05 31.95 13.98
CA LEU A 6 4.37 31.34 12.84
C LEU A 6 3.89 29.94 13.23
N LYS A 7 2.58 29.82 13.44
CA LYS A 7 1.91 28.54 13.76
C LYS A 7 1.05 28.11 12.59
N VAL A 8 1.41 26.97 11.99
CA VAL A 8 0.59 26.31 10.97
C VAL A 8 -0.34 25.32 11.65
N ASP A 9 -1.64 25.41 11.39
CA ASP A 9 -2.59 24.41 11.84
C ASP A 9 -2.55 23.19 10.92
N LEU A 10 -1.81 22.15 11.31
CA LEU A 10 -1.66 20.92 10.52
C LEU A 10 -2.95 20.08 10.45
N SER A 11 -3.96 20.38 11.27
CA SER A 11 -5.24 19.65 11.27
C SER A 11 -6.23 20.16 10.22
N LYS A 12 -5.98 21.34 9.65
CA LYS A 12 -6.89 21.99 8.71
C LYS A 12 -6.37 21.90 7.27
N ILE A 13 -6.98 21.04 6.48
CA ILE A 13 -6.77 20.94 5.03
C ILE A 13 -7.05 22.28 4.35
N GLY A 14 -6.21 22.65 3.39
CA GLY A 14 -6.31 23.86 2.60
C GLY A 14 -5.13 24.81 2.78
N LYS A 15 -5.24 25.98 2.16
CA LYS A 15 -4.19 27.00 2.15
C LYS A 15 -4.26 27.89 3.39
N GLN A 16 -3.10 28.13 3.99
CA GLN A 16 -2.88 29.07 5.07
C GLN A 16 -1.82 30.07 4.61
N THR A 17 -2.16 31.35 4.58
CA THR A 17 -1.25 32.43 4.14
C THR A 17 -0.82 33.26 5.33
N PHE A 18 0.47 33.53 5.43
CA PHE A 18 1.12 34.26 6.51
C PHE A 18 1.86 35.45 5.93
N GLU A 19 1.58 36.64 6.45
CA GLU A 19 2.36 37.84 6.14
C GLU A 19 3.72 37.75 6.83
N VAL A 20 4.79 38.00 6.07
CA VAL A 20 6.18 37.95 6.57
C VAL A 20 6.81 39.31 6.28
N GLU A 21 7.10 40.10 7.32
CA GLU A 21 7.42 41.55 7.21
C GLU A 21 8.45 41.91 6.12
N THR A 22 9.45 41.05 5.90
CA THR A 22 10.56 41.31 4.97
C THR A 22 10.44 40.55 3.64
N PHE A 23 9.44 39.67 3.49
CA PHE A 23 9.32 38.76 2.35
C PHE A 23 7.91 38.81 1.74
N LYS A 24 7.73 38.10 0.62
CA LYS A 24 6.39 37.85 0.09
C LYS A 24 5.58 36.99 1.08
N PRO A 25 4.23 37.04 1.03
CA PRO A 25 3.39 36.18 1.86
C PRO A 25 3.77 34.71 1.70
N LEU A 26 4.00 34.03 2.83
CA LEU A 26 4.25 32.59 2.86
C LEU A 26 2.90 31.88 2.78
N THR A 27 2.73 30.98 1.82
CA THR A 27 1.54 30.12 1.74
C THR A 27 1.94 28.69 2.05
N VAL A 28 1.25 28.07 3.00
CA VAL A 28 1.38 26.66 3.36
C VAL A 28 0.07 25.97 2.99
N GLU A 29 0.15 24.85 2.26
CA GLU A 29 -1.02 24.06 1.87
C GLU A 29 -0.97 22.71 2.59
N ILE A 30 -1.96 22.46 3.44
CA ILE A 30 -2.17 21.17 4.09
C ILE A 30 -3.08 20.35 3.19
N VAL A 31 -2.66 19.15 2.81
CA VAL A 31 -3.39 18.27 1.90
C VAL A 31 -3.88 17.03 2.63
N ASP A 32 -4.99 16.45 2.17
CA ASP A 32 -5.40 15.11 2.59
C ASP A 32 -4.29 14.12 2.22
N SER A 33 -3.88 13.29 3.19
CA SER A 33 -2.76 12.36 2.99
C SER A 33 -3.04 11.29 1.93
N VAL A 34 -4.30 10.97 1.67
CA VAL A 34 -4.70 9.80 0.88
C VAL A 34 -5.34 10.18 -0.46
N GLU A 35 -6.05 11.31 -0.56
CA GLU A 35 -6.96 11.58 -1.68
C GLU A 35 -6.26 11.58 -3.05
N ALA A 36 -5.16 12.33 -3.20
CA ALA A 36 -4.43 12.38 -4.46
C ALA A 36 -3.86 11.01 -4.84
N TYR A 37 -3.46 10.21 -3.84
CA TYR A 37 -2.96 8.85 -4.06
C TYR A 37 -4.09 7.88 -4.44
N ALA A 38 -5.25 7.96 -3.78
CA ALA A 38 -6.43 7.17 -4.12
C ALA A 38 -6.89 7.46 -5.55
N GLU A 39 -6.91 8.72 -5.97
CA GLU A 39 -7.24 9.11 -7.34
C GLU A 39 -6.27 8.52 -8.37
N MET A 40 -4.96 8.52 -8.07
CA MET A 40 -3.98 7.83 -8.90
C MET A 40 -4.29 6.32 -9.02
N LEU A 41 -4.62 5.66 -7.91
CA LEU A 41 -4.96 4.23 -7.91
C LEU A 41 -6.24 3.93 -8.69
N ARG A 42 -7.27 4.79 -8.63
CA ARG A 42 -8.49 4.68 -9.45
C ARG A 42 -8.18 4.72 -10.94
N GLY A 43 -7.15 5.46 -11.34
CA GLY A 43 -6.67 5.50 -12.72
C GLY A 43 -5.89 4.24 -13.15
N ILE A 44 -5.34 3.49 -12.19
CA ILE A 44 -4.47 2.32 -12.43
C ILE A 44 -5.26 1.01 -12.42
N PHE A 45 -6.14 0.84 -11.42
CA PHE A 45 -6.85 -0.41 -11.14
C PHE A 45 -8.35 -0.31 -11.44
N ASP A 46 -8.99 -1.46 -11.65
CA ASP A 46 -10.44 -1.55 -11.74
C ASP A 46 -11.06 -1.63 -10.34
N PHE A 47 -11.48 -0.49 -9.80
CA PHE A 47 -12.08 -0.43 -8.45
C PHE A 47 -13.44 -1.14 -8.37
N ALA A 48 -14.16 -1.28 -9.48
CA ALA A 48 -15.43 -2.03 -9.47
C ALA A 48 -15.16 -3.53 -9.30
N ALA A 49 -14.18 -4.08 -10.02
CA ALA A 49 -13.76 -5.46 -9.86
C ALA A 49 -13.18 -5.74 -8.47
N LEU A 50 -12.34 -4.85 -7.94
CA LEU A 50 -11.79 -4.97 -6.59
C LEU A 50 -12.88 -4.89 -5.51
N LYS A 51 -13.86 -4.01 -5.68
CA LYS A 51 -15.00 -3.90 -4.76
C LYS A 51 -15.85 -5.17 -4.75
N GLU A 52 -16.12 -5.76 -5.91
CA GLU A 52 -16.82 -7.05 -5.99
C GLU A 52 -16.03 -8.16 -5.30
N LEU A 53 -14.69 -8.18 -5.46
CA LEU A 53 -13.82 -9.16 -4.79
C LEU A 53 -13.81 -9.03 -3.26
N LEU A 54 -13.94 -7.81 -2.72
CA LEU A 54 -13.81 -7.53 -1.28
C LEU A 54 -15.14 -7.40 -0.54
N SER A 55 -16.23 -7.15 -1.24
CA SER A 55 -17.55 -6.90 -0.63
C SER A 55 -18.73 -7.60 -1.31
N GLY A 56 -18.49 -8.29 -2.44
CA GLY A 56 -19.52 -9.03 -3.17
C GLY A 56 -19.95 -10.34 -2.49
N ALA A 57 -20.83 -11.08 -3.15
CA ALA A 57 -21.43 -12.30 -2.60
C ALA A 57 -20.39 -13.40 -2.30
N ASN A 58 -19.33 -13.47 -3.12
CA ASN A 58 -18.23 -14.43 -2.99
C ASN A 58 -16.92 -13.74 -2.55
N HIS A 59 -17.03 -12.70 -1.72
CA HIS A 59 -15.86 -11.95 -1.29
C HIS A 59 -14.81 -12.83 -0.60
N ILE A 60 -13.55 -12.42 -0.69
CA ILE A 60 -12.47 -13.01 0.09
C ILE A 60 -12.25 -12.22 1.38
N ASN A 61 -12.04 -12.93 2.47
CA ASN A 61 -11.61 -12.30 3.72
C ASN A 61 -10.14 -11.91 3.61
N VAL A 62 -9.86 -10.62 3.78
CA VAL A 62 -8.51 -10.08 3.76
C VAL A 62 -8.10 -9.55 5.13
N ARG A 63 -6.80 -9.61 5.44
CA ARG A 63 -6.20 -9.05 6.65
C ARG A 63 -4.96 -8.24 6.31
N LEU A 64 -5.02 -6.94 6.54
CA LEU A 64 -4.01 -5.97 6.13
C LEU A 64 -3.44 -5.29 7.37
N ASP A 65 -2.17 -5.58 7.66
CA ASP A 65 -1.46 -5.07 8.83
C ASP A 65 -0.57 -3.88 8.43
N ALA A 66 -0.95 -2.69 8.88
CA ALA A 66 -0.15 -1.48 8.64
C ALA A 66 1.00 -1.30 9.64
N MET A 67 1.17 -2.22 10.60
CA MET A 67 2.23 -2.21 11.62
C MET A 67 2.37 -0.87 12.36
N HIS A 68 1.23 -0.19 12.59
CA HIS A 68 1.18 1.16 13.19
C HIS A 68 1.96 2.23 12.40
N GLY A 69 2.26 1.97 11.12
CA GLY A 69 2.91 2.89 10.20
C GLY A 69 1.93 3.75 9.40
N VAL A 70 2.47 4.49 8.43
CA VAL A 70 1.75 5.52 7.67
C VAL A 70 0.65 4.94 6.77
N VAL A 71 0.72 3.66 6.42
CA VAL A 71 -0.24 3.01 5.51
C VAL A 71 -1.63 2.83 6.15
N GLY A 72 -1.76 3.01 7.48
CA GLY A 72 -3.03 2.83 8.20
C GLY A 72 -4.24 3.60 7.61
N PRO A 73 -4.18 4.93 7.48
CA PRO A 73 -5.23 5.72 6.83
C PRO A 73 -5.51 5.31 5.38
N TYR A 74 -4.50 4.85 4.63
CA TYR A 74 -4.65 4.39 3.25
C TYR A 74 -5.47 3.10 3.18
N VAL A 75 -5.17 2.11 4.04
CA VAL A 75 -5.97 0.87 4.14
C VAL A 75 -7.42 1.19 4.48
N LYS A 76 -7.65 2.05 5.49
CA LYS A 76 -9.01 2.40 5.92
C LYS A 76 -9.80 3.10 4.82
N LYS A 77 -9.26 4.17 4.23
CA LYS A 77 -9.98 4.96 3.23
C LYS A 77 -10.16 4.22 1.90
N ILE A 78 -9.11 3.55 1.40
CA ILE A 78 -9.17 2.89 0.10
C ILE A 78 -9.82 1.50 0.23
N VAL A 79 -9.29 0.63 1.08
CA VAL A 79 -9.70 -0.78 1.10
C VAL A 79 -11.01 -0.98 1.86
N CYS A 80 -11.20 -0.30 3.00
CA CYS A 80 -12.42 -0.45 3.79
C CYS A 80 -13.56 0.46 3.29
N GLU A 81 -13.35 1.77 3.24
CA GLU A 81 -14.42 2.72 2.91
C GLU A 81 -14.81 2.69 1.43
N GLU A 82 -13.82 2.76 0.52
CA GLU A 82 -14.09 2.85 -0.92
C GLU A 82 -14.40 1.48 -1.56
N LEU A 83 -13.53 0.49 -1.31
CA LEU A 83 -13.65 -0.88 -1.85
C LEU A 83 -14.55 -1.80 -1.00
N GLY A 84 -15.00 -1.37 0.18
CA GLY A 84 -16.03 -2.05 0.96
C GLY A 84 -15.56 -3.23 1.80
N SER A 85 -14.25 -3.42 2.00
CA SER A 85 -13.75 -4.47 2.89
C SER A 85 -14.20 -4.18 4.34
N PRO A 86 -14.57 -5.21 5.12
CA PRO A 86 -14.91 -5.06 6.52
C PRO A 86 -13.83 -4.32 7.34
N ALA A 87 -14.23 -3.51 8.33
CA ALA A 87 -13.30 -2.72 9.13
C ALA A 87 -12.27 -3.57 9.91
N ASN A 88 -12.62 -4.82 10.26
CA ASN A 88 -11.70 -5.77 10.90
C ASN A 88 -10.61 -6.30 9.97
N SER A 89 -10.68 -6.03 8.66
CA SER A 89 -9.58 -6.27 7.72
C SER A 89 -8.41 -5.31 7.96
N ALA A 90 -8.65 -4.13 8.53
CA ALA A 90 -7.63 -3.11 8.80
C ALA A 90 -7.00 -3.32 10.19
N VAL A 91 -5.81 -3.93 10.23
CA VAL A 91 -5.09 -4.28 11.46
C VAL A 91 -3.96 -3.28 11.69
N ASN A 92 -3.81 -2.82 12.94
CA ASN A 92 -2.81 -1.84 13.34
C ASN A 92 -2.80 -0.55 12.49
N CYS A 93 -3.94 -0.19 11.89
CA CYS A 93 -4.09 0.96 10.99
C CYS A 93 -4.30 2.31 11.70
N VAL A 94 -3.70 2.48 12.88
CA VAL A 94 -3.60 3.77 13.57
C VAL A 94 -2.11 4.07 13.71
N PRO A 95 -1.58 5.08 13.00
CA PRO A 95 -0.17 5.45 13.08
C PRO A 95 0.24 5.80 14.52
N LYS A 96 1.42 5.35 14.94
CA LYS A 96 2.00 5.66 16.26
C LYS A 96 3.46 6.06 16.11
N GLU A 97 3.91 7.01 16.92
CA GLU A 97 5.30 7.49 16.91
C GLU A 97 6.32 6.38 17.21
N ASP A 98 5.92 5.39 18.02
CA ASP A 98 6.73 4.24 18.42
C ASP A 98 6.37 2.95 17.68
N PHE A 99 5.48 3.02 16.69
CA PHE A 99 4.91 1.87 15.98
C PHE A 99 4.32 0.79 16.92
N GLY A 100 3.82 1.20 18.10
CA GLY A 100 3.33 0.27 19.12
C GLY A 100 4.44 -0.49 19.85
N GLY A 101 5.69 -0.01 19.81
CA GLY A 101 6.85 -0.64 20.43
C GLY A 101 7.47 -1.77 19.59
N HIS A 102 7.05 -1.91 18.34
CA HIS A 102 7.51 -2.96 17.42
C HIS A 102 8.30 -2.38 16.25
N HIS A 103 9.05 -3.24 15.55
CA HIS A 103 9.77 -2.85 14.35
C HIS A 103 8.82 -2.96 13.14
N PRO A 104 8.52 -1.86 12.41
CA PRO A 104 7.61 -1.88 11.27
C PRO A 104 8.34 -2.41 10.02
N ASP A 105 8.65 -3.71 10.00
CA ASP A 105 9.35 -4.38 8.91
C ASP A 105 8.61 -5.67 8.48
N PRO A 106 8.03 -5.72 7.28
CA PRO A 106 7.11 -6.78 6.86
C PRO A 106 7.90 -8.03 6.46
N ASN A 107 8.15 -8.90 7.44
CA ASN A 107 8.75 -10.21 7.23
C ASN A 107 8.17 -11.24 8.21
N LEU A 108 8.50 -12.52 8.01
CA LEU A 108 7.96 -13.63 8.81
C LEU A 108 8.30 -13.56 10.30
N THR A 109 9.30 -12.78 10.69
CA THR A 109 9.75 -12.60 12.08
C THR A 109 8.97 -11.47 12.75
N TYR A 110 8.97 -10.26 12.17
CA TYR A 110 8.37 -9.09 12.81
C TYR A 110 6.85 -9.00 12.60
N ALA A 111 6.32 -9.58 11.52
CA ALA A 111 4.88 -9.68 11.29
C ALA A 111 4.31 -11.05 11.71
N ALA A 112 4.86 -11.63 12.80
CA ALA A 112 4.47 -12.95 13.31
C ALA A 112 2.96 -13.04 13.65
N ASP A 113 2.37 -11.96 14.15
CA ASP A 113 0.94 -11.92 14.49
C ASP A 113 0.06 -12.07 13.25
N LEU A 114 0.41 -11.39 12.16
CA LEU A 114 -0.25 -11.58 10.88
C LEU A 114 -0.09 -13.03 10.38
N VAL A 115 1.13 -13.57 10.41
CA VAL A 115 1.40 -14.96 10.00
C VAL A 115 0.54 -15.95 10.81
N ASN A 116 0.44 -15.76 12.12
CA ASN A 116 -0.36 -16.61 13.00
C ASN A 116 -1.86 -16.50 12.70
N ALA A 117 -2.38 -15.29 12.45
CA ALA A 117 -3.76 -15.11 12.03
C ALA A 117 -4.06 -15.80 10.68
N MET A 118 -3.14 -15.70 9.71
CA MET A 118 -3.29 -16.33 8.39
C MET A 118 -3.26 -17.86 8.46
N LYS A 119 -2.51 -18.46 9.39
CA LYS A 119 -2.47 -19.92 9.62
C LYS A 119 -3.84 -20.49 10.01
N GLY A 120 -4.69 -19.69 10.64
CA GLY A 120 -6.06 -20.08 11.01
C GLY A 120 -6.96 -20.44 9.81
N GLY A 121 -6.60 -20.00 8.60
CA GLY A 121 -7.32 -20.37 7.37
C GLY A 121 -8.64 -19.61 7.14
N GLU A 122 -9.00 -18.68 8.02
CA GLU A 122 -10.18 -17.81 7.87
C GLU A 122 -10.00 -16.76 6.78
N TYR A 123 -8.76 -16.32 6.57
CA TYR A 123 -8.38 -15.29 5.60
C TYR A 123 -7.81 -15.91 4.33
N GLY A 124 -8.28 -15.46 3.18
CA GLY A 124 -7.78 -15.87 1.87
C GLY A 124 -6.52 -15.13 1.45
N PHE A 125 -6.34 -13.90 1.95
CA PHE A 125 -5.23 -13.02 1.63
C PHE A 125 -4.80 -12.20 2.84
N GLY A 126 -3.49 -12.08 3.06
CA GLY A 126 -2.91 -11.25 4.08
C GLY A 126 -1.78 -10.40 3.53
N ALA A 127 -1.63 -9.18 4.02
CA ALA A 127 -0.47 -8.36 3.71
C ALA A 127 0.00 -7.54 4.91
N ALA A 128 1.30 -7.28 4.98
CA ALA A 128 1.91 -6.34 5.92
C ALA A 128 2.70 -5.27 5.18
N PHE A 129 2.75 -4.07 5.75
CA PHE A 129 3.48 -2.92 5.23
C PHE A 129 4.52 -2.43 6.24
N ASP A 130 5.57 -1.76 5.77
CA ASP A 130 6.54 -1.11 6.64
C ASP A 130 6.13 0.31 7.05
N GLY A 131 7.03 1.01 7.75
CA GLY A 131 6.74 2.29 8.40
C GLY A 131 6.25 3.39 7.47
N ASP A 132 6.89 3.55 6.30
CA ASP A 132 6.55 4.53 5.27
C ASP A 132 5.77 3.94 4.08
N GLY A 133 5.68 2.62 3.98
CA GLY A 133 4.71 1.93 3.12
C GLY A 133 5.19 1.60 1.71
N ASP A 134 6.50 1.64 1.45
CA ASP A 134 7.07 1.27 0.15
C ASP A 134 7.38 -0.23 0.04
N ARG A 135 7.41 -0.96 1.16
CA ARG A 135 7.58 -2.42 1.22
C ARG A 135 6.30 -3.14 1.59
N ASN A 136 6.17 -4.36 1.07
CA ASN A 136 5.05 -5.23 1.36
C ASN A 136 5.50 -6.69 1.53
N MET A 137 4.80 -7.41 2.41
CA MET A 137 4.81 -8.87 2.48
C MET A 137 3.42 -9.38 2.10
N VAL A 138 3.35 -10.45 1.31
CA VAL A 138 2.10 -11.08 0.88
C VAL A 138 1.99 -12.50 1.41
N LEU A 139 0.82 -12.83 1.96
CA LEU A 139 0.47 -14.15 2.48
C LEU A 139 -0.81 -14.65 1.82
N GLY A 140 -0.81 -15.92 1.42
CA GLY A 140 -2.02 -16.65 1.05
C GLY A 140 -2.68 -17.33 2.25
N LYS A 141 -3.78 -18.04 1.97
CA LYS A 141 -4.49 -18.87 2.94
C LYS A 141 -3.54 -19.85 3.65
N HIS A 142 -3.81 -20.12 4.93
CA HIS A 142 -3.00 -20.98 5.81
C HIS A 142 -1.56 -20.46 6.04
N GLY A 143 -1.33 -19.16 5.83
CA GLY A 143 -0.01 -18.55 6.01
C GLY A 143 0.98 -18.91 4.90
N PHE A 144 0.48 -19.23 3.70
CA PHE A 144 1.33 -19.49 2.54
C PHE A 144 2.17 -18.24 2.22
N PHE A 145 3.48 -18.32 2.43
CA PHE A 145 4.37 -17.20 2.20
C PHE A 145 4.70 -17.04 0.71
N VAL A 146 4.36 -15.87 0.15
CA VAL A 146 4.75 -15.50 -1.20
C VAL A 146 6.11 -14.81 -1.14
N ASN A 147 7.15 -15.47 -1.66
CA ASN A 147 8.48 -14.87 -1.74
C ASN A 147 8.43 -13.57 -2.57
N PRO A 148 9.07 -12.46 -2.15
CA PRO A 148 9.03 -11.21 -2.92
C PRO A 148 9.54 -11.32 -4.36
N SER A 149 10.52 -12.20 -4.62
CA SER A 149 11.02 -12.44 -5.97
C SER A 149 9.99 -13.14 -6.86
N ASP A 150 9.21 -14.05 -6.29
CA ASP A 150 8.12 -14.73 -7.00
C ASP A 150 6.91 -13.81 -7.14
N SER A 151 6.65 -12.94 -6.16
CA SER A 151 5.56 -11.95 -6.20
C SER A 151 5.65 -11.06 -7.45
N VAL A 152 6.82 -10.46 -7.71
CA VAL A 152 7.02 -9.64 -8.91
C VAL A 152 6.93 -10.47 -10.20
N ALA A 153 7.39 -11.72 -10.20
CA ALA A 153 7.27 -12.61 -11.36
C ALA A 153 5.81 -12.97 -11.66
N VAL A 154 5.00 -13.26 -10.63
CA VAL A 154 3.56 -13.55 -10.77
C VAL A 154 2.80 -12.33 -11.27
N ILE A 155 3.11 -11.14 -10.75
CA ILE A 155 2.52 -9.88 -11.25
C ILE A 155 2.88 -9.67 -12.71
N ALA A 156 4.15 -9.84 -13.10
CA ALA A 156 4.58 -9.69 -14.49
C ALA A 156 3.88 -10.68 -15.43
N ALA A 157 3.74 -11.95 -15.01
CA ALA A 157 3.08 -12.98 -15.80
C ALA A 157 1.57 -12.73 -15.99
N ASN A 158 0.94 -11.97 -15.08
CA ASN A 158 -0.49 -11.65 -15.11
C ASN A 158 -0.77 -10.16 -15.31
N ILE A 159 0.22 -9.40 -15.82
CA ILE A 159 0.21 -7.93 -15.86
C ILE A 159 -0.96 -7.34 -16.66
N THR A 160 -1.49 -8.12 -17.61
CA THR A 160 -2.69 -7.78 -18.39
C THR A 160 -3.97 -7.75 -17.55
N SER A 161 -3.95 -8.21 -16.31
CA SER A 161 -5.09 -8.11 -15.38
C SER A 161 -5.28 -6.69 -14.84
N ILE A 162 -4.30 -5.80 -15.03
CA ILE A 162 -4.32 -4.43 -14.50
C ILE A 162 -4.62 -3.45 -15.66
N PRO A 163 -5.71 -2.66 -15.59
CA PRO A 163 -6.12 -1.75 -16.68
C PRO A 163 -5.03 -0.77 -17.14
N TYR A 164 -4.18 -0.29 -16.23
CA TYR A 164 -3.04 0.55 -16.58
C TYR A 164 -2.18 -0.08 -17.66
N PHE A 165 -1.72 -1.32 -17.46
CA PHE A 165 -0.82 -2.00 -18.40
C PHE A 165 -1.53 -2.45 -19.67
N GLN A 166 -2.85 -2.67 -19.64
CA GLN A 166 -3.64 -2.85 -20.86
C GLN A 166 -3.62 -1.60 -21.74
N LYS A 167 -3.69 -0.40 -21.13
CA LYS A 167 -3.71 0.89 -21.84
C LYS A 167 -2.32 1.34 -22.27
N THR A 168 -1.32 1.20 -21.41
CA THR A 168 0.04 1.75 -21.64
C THR A 168 0.99 0.76 -22.30
N GLY A 169 0.66 -0.53 -22.27
CA GLY A 169 1.62 -1.60 -22.53
C GLY A 169 2.70 -1.71 -21.46
N VAL A 170 3.55 -2.74 -21.60
CA VAL A 170 4.71 -2.97 -20.72
C VAL A 170 5.97 -2.64 -21.51
N LYS A 171 6.79 -1.72 -20.99
CA LYS A 171 7.99 -1.22 -21.71
C LYS A 171 9.25 -2.05 -21.43
N GLY A 172 9.28 -2.75 -20.31
CA GLY A 172 10.42 -3.53 -19.84
C GLY A 172 10.16 -4.05 -18.44
N LEU A 173 10.93 -5.03 -18.02
CA LEU A 173 10.94 -5.57 -16.66
C LEU A 173 12.31 -5.29 -16.04
N ALA A 174 12.39 -5.21 -14.71
CA ALA A 174 13.67 -5.01 -14.03
C ALA A 174 13.64 -5.61 -12.63
N ARG A 175 14.80 -6.04 -12.14
CA ARG A 175 15.01 -6.46 -10.75
C ARG A 175 16.41 -6.07 -10.29
N SER A 176 16.60 -5.99 -8.97
CA SER A 176 17.96 -5.86 -8.43
C SER A 176 18.74 -7.16 -8.63
N MET A 177 20.07 -7.06 -8.65
CA MET A 177 20.97 -8.21 -8.82
C MET A 177 20.67 -9.39 -7.86
N PRO A 178 20.44 -9.17 -6.54
CA PRO A 178 20.22 -10.28 -5.60
C PRO A 178 18.81 -10.88 -5.66
N THR A 179 17.83 -10.26 -6.33
CA THR A 179 16.50 -10.84 -6.53
C THR A 179 16.61 -12.11 -7.38
N SER A 180 15.80 -13.13 -7.08
CA SER A 180 15.86 -14.43 -7.78
C SER A 180 15.59 -14.29 -9.29
N GLY A 181 16.01 -15.31 -10.06
CA GLY A 181 15.82 -15.37 -11.51
C GLY A 181 14.37 -15.64 -11.98
N ALA A 182 13.38 -15.62 -11.09
CA ALA A 182 11.99 -15.92 -11.43
C ALA A 182 11.42 -14.95 -12.48
N LEU A 183 11.70 -13.65 -12.32
CA LEU A 183 11.24 -12.63 -13.26
C LEU A 183 11.90 -12.78 -14.66
N ASP A 184 13.13 -13.26 -14.73
CA ASP A 184 13.86 -13.54 -15.98
C ASP A 184 13.15 -14.61 -16.81
N ASN A 185 12.58 -15.63 -16.15
CA ASN A 185 11.83 -16.68 -16.83
C ASN A 185 10.55 -16.13 -17.45
N VAL A 186 9.86 -15.22 -16.74
CA VAL A 186 8.67 -14.54 -17.24
C VAL A 186 9.02 -13.60 -18.39
N ALA A 187 10.09 -12.80 -18.26
CA ALA A 187 10.57 -11.92 -19.32
C ALA A 187 10.86 -12.69 -20.61
N LYS A 188 11.53 -13.85 -20.53
CA LYS A 188 11.77 -14.74 -21.68
C LYS A 188 10.48 -15.24 -22.31
N ALA A 189 9.52 -15.67 -21.51
CA ALA A 189 8.22 -16.15 -22.00
C ALA A 189 7.40 -15.04 -22.69
N MET A 190 7.48 -13.82 -22.17
CA MET A 190 6.84 -12.64 -22.74
C MET A 190 7.63 -12.02 -23.91
N GLN A 191 8.80 -12.56 -24.25
CA GLN A 191 9.72 -12.00 -25.25
C GLN A 191 10.11 -10.54 -24.95
N MET A 192 10.31 -10.23 -23.66
CA MET A 192 10.66 -8.90 -23.16
C MET A 192 12.10 -8.83 -22.68
N GLN A 193 12.65 -7.62 -22.71
CA GLN A 193 13.95 -7.32 -22.09
C GLN A 193 13.80 -7.17 -20.56
N LEU A 194 14.80 -7.68 -19.85
CA LEU A 194 15.03 -7.52 -18.42
C LEU A 194 16.35 -6.75 -18.20
#